data_AF-A0A344X271-F1
#
_entry.id   AF-A0A344X271-F1
#
_cell.length_a   1.000
_cell.length_b   1.000
_cell.length_c   1.000
_cell.angle_alpha   90.00
_cell.angle_beta   90.00
_cell.angle_gamma   90.00
#
_symmetry.space_group_name_H-M   'P 1'
#
loop_
_entity.id
_entity.type
_entity.pdbx_description
1 polymer ?
#
loop_
_entity_poly.entity_id
_entity_poly.type
_entity_poly.pdbx_seq_one_letter_code
_entity_poly.pdbx_strand_id
1 'polypeptide(L)'
;RDAKKDAYWAHHDLFMLAYALWPTGFFRLALPDQEEMEWFEANYPGWYNHYGKIYEEWRARGCEDPASGFIPLMWFIENGHPIYIDRVSQVPFCPSLAKGESTLRVHEYNGKLHSFSDDW
;
A
#
# COMPACT_ATOMS: atom_id res chain seq x y z
N ARG A 1 18.10 -14.83 1.64
CA ARG A 1 18.39 -13.76 2.63
C ARG A 1 17.48 -12.56 2.39
N ASP A 2 17.21 -12.24 1.12
CA ASP A 2 16.45 -11.05 0.73
C ASP A 2 14.94 -11.19 1.02
N ALA A 3 14.34 -12.36 0.72
CA ALA A 3 12.95 -12.65 1.09
C ALA A 3 12.64 -12.43 2.59
N LYS A 4 13.59 -12.75 3.50
CA LYS A 4 13.39 -12.54 4.96
C LYS A 4 13.42 -11.06 5.34
N LYS A 5 14.21 -10.24 4.63
CA LYS A 5 14.26 -8.80 4.89
C LYS A 5 12.96 -8.12 4.46
N ASP A 6 12.48 -8.48 3.28
CA ASP A 6 11.26 -7.90 2.72
C ASP A 6 9.99 -8.31 3.48
N ALA A 7 9.96 -9.55 3.99
CA ALA A 7 8.80 -10.11 4.70
C ALA A 7 8.31 -9.30 5.93
N TYR A 8 9.17 -8.46 6.54
CA TYR A 8 8.81 -7.76 7.78
C TYR A 8 7.67 -6.75 7.58
N TRP A 9 7.71 -5.95 6.50
CA TRP A 9 6.73 -4.89 6.25
C TRP A 9 5.80 -5.16 5.05
N ALA A 10 6.17 -6.07 4.14
CA ALA A 10 5.49 -6.26 2.86
C ALA A 10 3.96 -6.44 2.95
N HIS A 11 3.47 -7.12 4.00
CA HIS A 11 2.04 -7.33 4.17
C HIS A 11 1.27 -6.07 4.61
N HIS A 12 1.91 -5.15 5.34
CA HIS A 12 1.34 -3.86 5.68
C HIS A 12 1.34 -2.91 4.48
N ASP A 13 2.43 -2.92 3.70
CA ASP A 13 2.52 -2.20 2.43
C ASP A 13 1.38 -2.66 1.50
N LEU A 14 1.17 -3.98 1.37
CA LEU A 14 0.13 -4.53 0.51
C LEU A 14 -1.29 -4.22 0.98
N PHE A 15 -1.57 -4.27 2.30
CA PHE A 15 -2.91 -3.95 2.81
C PHE A 15 -3.29 -2.49 2.53
N MET A 16 -2.33 -1.56 2.63
CA MET A 16 -2.56 -0.15 2.30
C MET A 16 -3.02 0.01 0.85
N LEU A 17 -2.39 -0.71 -0.09
CA LEU A 17 -2.76 -0.72 -1.50
C LEU A 17 -4.11 -1.41 -1.73
N ALA A 18 -4.36 -2.54 -1.05
CA ALA A 18 -5.63 -3.26 -1.14
C ALA A 18 -6.81 -2.41 -0.65
N TYR A 19 -6.64 -1.69 0.47
CA TYR A 19 -7.65 -0.78 1.00
C TYR A 19 -7.87 0.43 0.08
N ALA A 20 -6.81 1.01 -0.49
CA ALA A 20 -6.95 2.12 -1.42
C ALA A 20 -7.70 1.75 -2.71
N LEU A 21 -7.60 0.49 -3.13
CA LEU A 21 -8.26 -0.07 -4.30
C LEU A 21 -9.50 -0.90 -3.94
N TRP A 22 -10.08 -0.72 -2.74
CA TRP A 22 -11.20 -1.54 -2.27
C TRP A 22 -12.38 -1.71 -3.24
N PRO A 23 -12.76 -0.72 -4.10
CA PRO A 23 -13.85 -0.91 -5.07
C PRO A 23 -13.58 -1.97 -6.14
N THR A 24 -12.33 -2.42 -6.29
CA THR A 24 -11.94 -3.47 -7.25
C THR A 24 -12.11 -4.89 -6.71
N GLY A 25 -12.32 -5.03 -5.40
CA GLY A 25 -12.52 -6.32 -4.73
C GLY A 25 -13.96 -6.82 -4.80
N PHE A 26 -14.15 -8.07 -4.35
CA PHE A 26 -15.46 -8.72 -4.21
C PHE A 26 -15.74 -9.09 -2.74
N PHE A 27 -15.09 -8.40 -1.82
CA PHE A 27 -15.19 -8.57 -0.36
C PHE A 27 -15.22 -7.19 0.31
N ARG A 28 -15.68 -7.15 1.56
CA ARG A 28 -15.73 -5.93 2.37
C ARG A 28 -14.45 -5.83 3.20
N LEU A 29 -13.87 -4.63 3.28
CA LEU A 29 -12.70 -4.31 4.09
C LEU A 29 -13.09 -3.41 5.27
N ALA A 30 -12.26 -3.40 6.30
CA ALA A 30 -12.36 -2.49 7.44
C ALA A 30 -10.97 -1.89 7.71
N LEU A 31 -10.94 -0.63 8.16
CA LEU A 31 -9.71 -0.06 8.72
C LEU A 31 -9.49 -0.61 10.13
N PRO A 32 -8.22 -0.71 10.58
CA PRO A 32 -7.92 -1.05 11.96
C PRO A 32 -8.63 -0.12 12.94
N ASP A 33 -9.23 -0.69 13.97
CA ASP A 33 -9.77 0.08 15.10
C ASP A 33 -8.65 0.48 16.09
N GLN A 34 -9.01 1.14 17.19
CA GLN A 34 -8.03 1.62 18.16
C GLN A 34 -7.26 0.48 18.84
N GLU A 35 -7.94 -0.61 19.21
CA GLU A 35 -7.31 -1.75 19.88
C GLU A 35 -6.36 -2.48 18.93
N GLU A 36 -6.76 -2.63 17.67
CA GLU A 36 -5.93 -3.22 16.62
C GLU A 36 -4.73 -2.33 16.27
N MET A 37 -4.88 -1.01 16.23
CA MET A 37 -3.76 -0.08 16.01
C MET A 37 -2.73 -0.15 17.15
N GLU A 38 -3.17 -0.27 18.40
CA GLU A 38 -2.28 -0.48 19.56
C GLU A 38 -1.56 -1.83 19.47
N TRP A 39 -2.28 -2.88 19.07
CA TRP A 39 -1.69 -4.19 18.82
C TRP A 39 -0.65 -4.15 17.70
N PHE A 40 -0.94 -3.47 16.58
CA PHE A 40 0.02 -3.32 15.48
C PHE A 40 1.28 -2.59 15.93
N GLU A 41 1.16 -1.47 16.65
CA GLU A 41 2.34 -0.74 17.14
C GLU A 41 3.17 -1.56 18.14
N ALA A 42 2.52 -2.35 19.01
CA ALA A 42 3.22 -3.21 19.96
C ALA A 42 4.03 -4.33 19.28
N ASN A 43 3.55 -4.86 18.15
CA ASN A 43 4.19 -5.97 17.43
C ASN A 43 5.10 -5.50 16.28
N TYR A 44 4.83 -4.33 15.72
CA TYR A 44 5.57 -3.70 14.64
C TYR A 44 5.88 -2.24 15.01
N PRO A 45 6.82 -1.99 15.93
CA PRO A 45 7.15 -0.63 16.37
C PRO A 45 7.46 0.31 15.19
N GLY A 46 6.75 1.43 15.13
CA GLY A 46 6.79 2.38 14.01
C GLY A 46 5.72 2.14 12.94
N TRP A 47 4.79 1.20 13.14
CA TRP A 47 3.61 1.01 12.29
C TRP A 47 2.67 2.20 12.37
N TYR A 48 2.38 2.71 13.58
CA TYR A 48 1.42 3.79 13.79
C TYR A 48 1.88 5.10 13.14
N ASN A 49 3.15 5.43 13.29
CA ASN A 49 3.75 6.64 12.71
C ASN A 49 3.75 6.66 11.17
N HIS A 50 3.42 5.54 10.52
CA HIS A 50 3.32 5.42 9.07
C HIS A 50 1.90 5.03 8.64
N TYR A 51 1.51 3.75 8.80
CA TYR A 51 0.21 3.26 8.34
C TYR A 51 -0.96 3.79 9.19
N GLY A 52 -0.80 3.81 10.51
CA GLY A 52 -1.85 4.29 11.43
C GLY A 52 -2.29 5.71 11.10
N LYS A 53 -1.33 6.63 10.96
CA LYS A 53 -1.59 8.03 10.57
C LYS A 53 -2.25 8.16 9.19
N ILE A 54 -1.84 7.34 8.21
CA ILE A 54 -2.47 7.32 6.88
C ILE A 54 -3.93 6.88 6.99
N TYR A 55 -4.23 5.83 7.75
CA TYR A 55 -5.60 5.35 7.95
C TYR A 55 -6.47 6.34 8.72
N GLU A 56 -5.93 7.01 9.73
CA GLU A 56 -6.63 8.09 10.43
C GLU A 56 -6.95 9.26 9.49
N GLU A 57 -6.03 9.65 8.60
CA GLU A 57 -6.29 10.67 7.59
C GLU A 57 -7.39 10.24 6.62
N TRP A 58 -7.35 9.00 6.14
CA TRP A 58 -8.40 8.48 5.24
C TRP A 58 -9.76 8.41 5.92
N ARG A 59 -9.80 8.04 7.21
CA ARG A 59 -11.02 8.06 8.02
C ARG A 59 -11.55 9.49 8.18
N ALA A 60 -10.67 10.47 8.44
CA ALA A 60 -11.03 11.88 8.54
C ALA A 60 -11.60 12.45 7.23
N ARG A 61 -11.18 11.91 6.08
CA ARG A 61 -11.74 12.23 4.75
C ARG A 61 -13.01 11.45 4.39
N GLY A 62 -13.48 10.57 5.27
CA GLY A 62 -14.73 9.82 5.08
C GLY A 62 -14.61 8.66 4.10
N CYS A 63 -13.48 7.95 4.05
CA CYS A 63 -13.28 6.82 3.11
C CYS A 63 -14.30 5.66 3.24
N GLU A 64 -15.00 5.57 4.37
CA GLU A 64 -16.05 4.58 4.63
C GLU A 64 -17.47 5.16 4.43
N ASP A 65 -17.60 6.48 4.28
CA ASP A 65 -18.87 7.17 4.02
C ASP A 65 -19.10 7.29 2.50
N PRO A 66 -20.14 6.65 1.94
CA PRO A 66 -20.43 6.73 0.50
C PRO A 66 -20.77 8.14 0.01
N ALA A 67 -21.13 9.07 0.90
CA ALA A 67 -21.42 10.46 0.54
C ALA A 67 -20.16 11.33 0.43
N SER A 68 -18.99 10.85 0.87
CA SER A 68 -17.75 11.65 0.91
C SER A 68 -17.17 11.95 -0.47
N GLY A 69 -17.46 11.09 -1.47
CA GLY A 69 -16.82 11.14 -2.77
C GLY A 69 -15.31 10.84 -2.74
N PHE A 70 -14.79 10.32 -1.62
CA PHE A 70 -13.38 10.01 -1.43
C PHE A 70 -13.13 8.51 -1.47
N ILE A 71 -12.22 8.08 -2.36
CA ILE A 71 -11.60 6.76 -2.33
C ILE A 71 -10.10 6.96 -2.09
N PRO A 72 -9.43 6.16 -1.24
CA PRO A 72 -8.04 6.44 -0.88
C PRO A 72 -7.06 6.38 -2.06
N LEU A 73 -7.40 5.75 -3.18
CA LEU A 73 -6.64 5.89 -4.44
C LEU A 73 -6.43 7.37 -4.84
N MET A 74 -7.40 8.25 -4.58
CA MET A 74 -7.27 9.68 -4.84
C MET A 74 -6.12 10.30 -4.02
N TRP A 75 -5.97 9.88 -2.76
CA TRP A 75 -4.89 10.34 -1.89
C TRP A 75 -3.51 9.94 -2.44
N PHE A 76 -3.36 8.73 -3.01
CA PHE A 76 -2.12 8.33 -3.68
C PHE A 76 -1.79 9.23 -4.88
N ILE A 77 -2.80 9.59 -5.69
CA ILE A 77 -2.63 10.45 -6.86
C ILE A 77 -2.25 11.88 -6.44
N GLU A 78 -2.99 12.44 -5.48
CA GLU A 78 -2.78 13.81 -4.96
C GLU A 78 -1.40 14.00 -4.34
N ASN A 79 -0.89 12.98 -3.63
CA ASN A 79 0.39 13.04 -2.92
C ASN A 79 1.59 12.53 -3.75
N GLY A 80 1.38 12.16 -5.02
CA GLY A 80 2.47 11.73 -5.89
C GLY A 80 3.09 10.40 -5.48
N HIS A 81 2.25 9.43 -5.11
CA HIS A 81 2.65 8.07 -4.75
C HIS A 81 2.14 7.07 -5.80
N PRO A 82 2.85 6.85 -6.92
CA PRO A 82 2.36 5.97 -7.97
C PRO A 82 2.36 4.50 -7.52
N ILE A 83 1.26 3.81 -7.83
CA ILE A 83 1.15 2.35 -7.67
C ILE A 83 1.56 1.70 -9.00
N TYR A 84 2.54 0.80 -8.94
CA TYR A 84 2.99 -0.01 -10.07
C TYR A 84 2.53 -1.46 -9.90
N ILE A 85 2.48 -2.19 -11.01
CA ILE A 85 2.25 -3.64 -11.02
C ILE A 85 3.53 -4.28 -11.54
N ASP A 86 4.08 -5.23 -10.79
CA ASP A 86 5.25 -5.97 -11.26
C ASP A 86 4.89 -6.80 -12.50
N ARG A 87 5.73 -6.74 -13.53
CA ARG A 87 5.55 -7.45 -14.79
C ARG A 87 5.58 -8.97 -14.60
N VAL A 88 6.29 -9.47 -13.60
CA VAL A 88 6.51 -10.92 -13.40
C VAL A 88 5.48 -11.49 -12.43
N SER A 89 5.51 -11.08 -11.16
CA SER A 89 4.69 -11.62 -10.07
C SER A 89 3.25 -11.10 -10.05
N GLN A 90 2.97 -9.98 -10.72
CA GLN A 90 1.69 -9.25 -10.66
C GLN A 90 1.37 -8.63 -9.29
N VAL A 91 2.31 -8.66 -8.34
CA VAL A 91 2.10 -8.00 -7.04
C VAL A 91 2.12 -6.48 -7.25
N PRO A 92 1.13 -5.74 -6.71
CA PRO A 92 1.15 -4.28 -6.76
C PRO A 92 2.13 -3.74 -5.73
N PHE A 93 2.84 -2.66 -6.06
CA PHE A 93 3.83 -2.04 -5.17
C PHE A 93 3.86 -0.51 -5.32
N CYS A 94 4.23 0.18 -4.25
CA CYS A 94 4.34 1.65 -4.20
C CYS A 94 5.71 2.04 -3.60
N PRO A 95 6.74 2.25 -4.43
CA PRO A 95 8.13 2.39 -3.95
C PRO A 95 8.36 3.66 -3.12
N SER A 96 7.54 4.70 -3.31
CA SER A 96 7.66 5.96 -2.55
C SER A 96 7.09 5.90 -1.14
N LEU A 97 6.29 4.88 -0.82
CA LEU A 97 5.66 4.74 0.49
C LEU A 97 6.05 3.45 1.22
N ALA A 98 6.39 2.39 0.49
CA ALA A 98 6.65 1.10 1.10
C ALA A 98 7.76 1.17 2.15
N LYS A 99 7.55 0.51 3.29
CA LYS A 99 8.60 0.28 4.29
C LYS A 99 9.42 -0.99 3.98
N GLY A 100 8.85 -1.93 3.22
CA GLY A 100 9.52 -3.11 2.70
C GLY A 100 10.48 -2.79 1.56
N GLU A 101 11.14 -3.84 1.04
CA GLU A 101 12.08 -3.72 -0.07
C GLU A 101 11.29 -3.71 -1.39
N SER A 102 10.98 -2.52 -1.92
CA SER A 102 10.30 -2.39 -3.22
C SER A 102 11.11 -1.49 -4.16
N THR A 103 12.02 -2.11 -4.91
CA THR A 103 12.89 -1.37 -5.83
C THR A 103 12.23 -1.27 -7.20
N LEU A 104 11.90 -0.05 -7.63
CA LEU A 104 11.38 0.18 -8.97
C LEU A 104 12.49 0.13 -10.02
N ARG A 105 12.38 -0.81 -10.96
CA ARG A 105 13.05 -0.73 -12.26
C ARG A 105 12.02 -0.62 -13.37
N VAL A 106 12.21 0.32 -14.27
CA VAL A 106 11.39 0.46 -15.48
C VAL A 106 12.29 0.33 -16.69
N HIS A 107 12.03 -0.68 -17.53
CA HIS A 107 12.73 -0.87 -18.79
C HIS A 107 11.76 -0.71 -19.96
N GLU A 108 12.23 -0.09 -21.03
CA GLU A 108 11.56 -0.12 -22.33
C GLU A 108 12.17 -1.23 -23.19
N TYR A 109 11.33 -2.11 -23.72
CA TYR A 109 11.74 -3.12 -24.70
C TYR A 109 10.74 -3.16 -25.84
N ASN A 110 11.25 -2.96 -27.07
CA ASN A 110 10.43 -2.94 -28.29
C ASN A 110 9.20 -2.00 -28.19
N GLY A 111 9.41 -0.77 -27.69
CA GLY A 111 8.35 0.25 -27.57
C GLY A 111 7.36 0.03 -26.42
N LYS A 112 7.64 -0.91 -25.49
CA LYS A 112 6.77 -1.21 -24.35
C LYS A 112 7.52 -1.08 -23.04
N LEU A 113 6.88 -0.43 -22.06
CA LEU A 113 7.40 -0.29 -20.70
C LEU A 113 7.02 -1.50 -19.81
N HIS A 114 7.97 -1.89 -18.97
CA HIS A 114 7.85 -2.98 -18.01
C HIS A 114 8.40 -2.53 -16.65
N SER A 115 7.57 -2.61 -15.61
CA SER A 115 7.94 -2.34 -14.21
C SER A 115 8.31 -3.63 -13.49
N PHE A 116 9.36 -3.58 -12.67
CA PHE A 116 9.84 -4.68 -11.84
C PHE A 116 10.06 -4.22 -10.40
N SER A 117 9.86 -5.12 -9.43
CA SER A 117 9.93 -4.85 -7.98
C SER A 117 11.20 -5.36 -7.28
N ASP A 118 11.84 -6.39 -7.83
CA ASP A 118 13.00 -7.07 -7.23
C ASP A 118 13.96 -7.65 -8.30
N ASP A 119 15.10 -8.17 -7.85
CA ASP A 119 16.21 -8.59 -8.72
C ASP A 119 16.03 -10.00 -9.31
N TRP A 120 14.97 -10.74 -8.91
CA TRP A 120 14.78 -12.17 -9.20
C TRP A 120 13.78 -12.46 -10.31
#